data_AF-A0A842JH15-F1
#
_entry.id   AF-A0A842JH15-F1
#
_cell.length_a   1.000
_cell.length_b   1.000
_cell.length_c   1.000
_cell.angle_alpha   90.00
_cell.angle_beta   90.00
_cell.angle_gamma   90.00
#
_symmetry.space_group_name_H-M   'P 1'
#
loop_
_entity.id
_entity.type
_entity.pdbx_description
1 polymer ?
#
loop_
_entity_poly.entity_id
_entity_poly.type
_entity_poly.pdbx_seq_one_letter_code
_entity_poly.pdbx_strand_id
1 'polypeptide(L)'
;MDAYDIALLMANQNSSHPLKMRFGSVVDAEENMLQVVPDGQKAAACVVKCCHPSIGDRVVILVAETEWLAVSVIGGDSALPRVGQLFITAIDEDPRDVWPGTEWNRLSDCSIFFSGNIGTAGNFIGENEHALSSEEMPTVIHFSGVNGDAAMTPGFGNYPVRIFQDYAENWTGHMNVAGGGRAHNNIQHSLVVNAWIRIS
;
A
#
# COMPACT_ATOMS: atom_id res chain seq x y z
N MET A 1 14.66 -27.98 12.02
CA MET A 1 14.00 -29.07 11.28
C MET A 1 13.09 -28.39 10.27
N ASP A 2 13.39 -28.49 8.99
CA ASP A 2 12.60 -27.87 7.93
C ASP A 2 11.53 -28.84 7.37
N ALA A 3 10.74 -28.39 6.40
CA ALA A 3 9.71 -29.22 5.78
C ALA A 3 10.28 -30.50 5.12
N TYR A 4 11.55 -30.48 4.68
CA TYR A 4 12.22 -31.63 4.07
C TYR A 4 12.59 -32.68 5.11
N ASP A 5 13.11 -32.26 6.27
CA ASP A 5 13.40 -33.15 7.39
C ASP A 5 12.13 -33.89 7.88
N ILE A 6 10.99 -33.19 7.91
CA ILE A 6 9.69 -33.76 8.30
C ILE A 6 9.22 -34.77 7.25
N ALA A 7 9.33 -34.46 5.97
CA ALA A 7 8.99 -35.37 4.89
C ALA A 7 9.85 -36.65 4.95
N LEU A 8 11.15 -36.53 5.28
CA LEU A 8 12.05 -37.66 5.45
C LEU A 8 11.62 -38.55 6.63
N LEU A 9 11.21 -37.93 7.75
CA LEU A 9 10.71 -38.61 8.94
C LEU A 9 9.41 -39.36 8.65
N MET A 10 8.51 -38.77 7.86
CA MET A 10 7.27 -39.39 7.41
C MET A 10 7.46 -40.50 6.37
N ALA A 11 8.49 -40.41 5.52
CA ALA A 11 8.78 -41.39 4.48
C ALA A 11 9.52 -42.63 5.01
N ASN A 12 10.35 -42.47 6.04
CA ASN A 12 11.17 -43.55 6.62
C ASN A 12 10.50 -44.23 7.83
N GLN A 13 9.19 -44.50 7.76
CA GLN A 13 8.51 -45.18 8.87
C GLN A 13 8.97 -46.63 8.99
N ASN A 14 9.55 -46.97 10.12
CA ASN A 14 9.72 -48.36 10.52
C ASN A 14 8.36 -48.91 10.96
N SER A 15 7.92 -50.03 10.37
CA SER A 15 6.66 -50.70 10.74
C SER A 15 6.52 -51.04 12.23
N SER A 16 7.64 -51.16 12.96
CA SER A 16 7.63 -51.37 14.42
C SER A 16 7.35 -50.10 15.23
N HIS A 17 7.53 -48.91 14.66
CA HIS A 17 7.37 -47.61 15.33
C HIS A 17 6.58 -46.63 14.45
N PRO A 18 5.27 -46.85 14.25
CA PRO A 18 4.46 -46.01 13.40
C PRO A 18 4.30 -44.60 13.99
N LEU A 19 4.48 -43.57 13.16
CA LEU A 19 4.15 -42.20 13.55
C LEU A 19 2.64 -42.10 13.76
N LYS A 20 2.24 -41.44 14.86
CA LYS A 20 0.83 -41.18 15.16
C LYS A 20 0.52 -39.72 14.96
N MET A 21 -0.53 -39.43 14.19
CA MET A 21 -1.09 -38.09 14.09
C MET A 21 -2.10 -37.86 15.21
N ARG A 22 -2.01 -36.70 15.84
CA ARG A 22 -2.96 -36.21 16.84
C ARG A 22 -3.30 -34.75 16.57
N PHE A 23 -4.38 -34.28 17.14
CA PHE A 23 -4.74 -32.86 17.14
C PHE A 23 -4.50 -32.26 18.52
N GLY A 24 -4.29 -30.96 18.56
CA GLY A 24 -4.18 -30.20 19.81
C GLY A 24 -4.30 -28.71 19.59
N SER A 25 -4.24 -27.97 20.69
CA SER A 25 -4.33 -26.51 20.68
C SER A 25 -3.09 -25.89 21.34
N VAL A 26 -2.53 -24.86 20.71
CA VAL A 26 -1.34 -24.15 21.22
C VAL A 26 -1.72 -23.30 22.43
N VAL A 27 -1.01 -23.47 23.54
CA VAL A 27 -1.20 -22.71 24.79
C VAL A 27 -0.03 -21.79 25.11
N ASP A 28 1.15 -22.05 24.54
CA ASP A 28 2.32 -21.18 24.64
C ASP A 28 3.20 -21.34 23.40
N ALA A 29 3.92 -20.28 23.02
CA ALA A 29 4.75 -20.25 21.82
C ALA A 29 6.06 -19.49 22.05
N GLU A 30 7.17 -20.21 22.00
CA GLU A 30 8.52 -19.66 22.00
C GLU A 30 9.10 -19.62 20.57
N GLU A 31 10.37 -19.22 20.44
CA GLU A 31 11.02 -19.05 19.14
C GLU A 31 11.05 -20.36 18.34
N ASN A 32 11.41 -21.49 18.98
CA ASN A 32 11.56 -22.81 18.36
C ASN A 32 10.67 -23.92 18.95
N MET A 33 9.99 -23.65 20.06
CA MET A 33 9.17 -24.63 20.77
C MET A 33 7.75 -24.09 20.99
N LEU A 34 6.78 -24.98 21.11
CA LEU A 34 5.41 -24.66 21.50
C LEU A 34 5.01 -25.55 22.68
N GLN A 35 4.14 -25.04 23.53
CA GLN A 35 3.36 -25.86 24.44
C GLN A 35 2.00 -26.11 23.79
N VAL A 36 1.64 -27.38 23.58
CA VAL A 36 0.39 -27.77 22.96
C VAL A 36 -0.34 -28.71 23.89
N VAL A 37 -1.65 -28.51 24.09
CA VAL A 37 -2.49 -29.48 24.80
C VAL A 37 -3.12 -30.40 23.76
N PRO A 38 -2.72 -31.68 23.68
CA PRO A 38 -3.34 -32.63 22.75
C PRO A 38 -4.81 -32.87 23.13
N ASP A 39 -5.65 -33.13 22.14
CA ASP A 39 -7.06 -33.43 22.35
C ASP A 39 -7.23 -34.63 23.28
N GLY A 40 -8.09 -34.47 24.30
CA GLY A 40 -8.33 -35.48 25.32
C GLY A 40 -7.25 -35.58 26.41
N GLN A 41 -6.21 -34.75 26.38
CA GLN A 41 -5.21 -34.64 27.45
C GLN A 41 -5.43 -33.37 28.29
N LYS A 42 -4.95 -33.42 29.54
CA LYS A 42 -5.02 -32.29 30.48
C LYS A 42 -3.71 -31.51 30.59
N ALA A 43 -2.60 -32.13 30.19
CA ALA A 43 -1.27 -31.56 30.31
C ALA A 43 -0.79 -31.07 28.94
N ALA A 44 -0.04 -29.97 28.94
CA ALA A 44 0.67 -29.51 27.77
C ALA A 44 1.88 -30.42 27.47
N ALA A 45 2.13 -30.64 26.18
CA ALA A 45 3.32 -31.29 25.66
C ALA A 45 4.17 -30.24 24.93
N CYS A 46 5.48 -30.32 25.14
CA CYS A 46 6.44 -29.49 24.44
C CYS A 46 6.68 -30.06 23.04
N VAL A 47 6.51 -29.25 22.00
CA VAL A 47 6.61 -29.65 20.60
C VAL A 47 7.52 -28.71 19.83
N VAL A 48 8.23 -29.23 18.83
CA VAL A 48 9.05 -28.42 17.93
C VAL A 48 8.15 -27.62 16.98
N LYS A 49 8.46 -26.33 16.80
CA LYS A 49 7.73 -25.40 15.93
C LYS A 49 8.18 -25.54 14.47
N CYS A 50 7.24 -25.79 13.55
CA CYS A 50 7.57 -25.94 12.12
C CYS A 50 6.97 -24.84 11.21
N CYS A 51 5.78 -24.29 11.49
CA CYS A 51 5.10 -23.38 10.53
C CYS A 51 4.31 -22.26 11.24
N HIS A 52 5.00 -21.44 12.04
CA HIS A 52 4.49 -20.23 12.70
C HIS A 52 3.07 -20.30 13.32
N PRO A 53 2.71 -21.36 14.06
CA PRO A 53 1.45 -21.36 14.79
C PRO A 53 1.48 -20.32 15.92
N SER A 54 0.33 -19.71 16.16
CA SER A 54 0.06 -18.75 17.23
C SER A 54 -0.70 -19.40 18.38
N ILE A 55 -0.68 -18.77 19.55
CA ILE A 55 -1.48 -19.21 20.71
C ILE A 55 -2.96 -19.23 20.31
N GLY A 56 -3.63 -20.35 20.56
CA GLY A 56 -5.01 -20.60 20.14
C GLY A 56 -5.16 -21.44 18.86
N ASP A 57 -4.11 -21.57 18.05
CA ASP A 57 -4.18 -22.31 16.79
C ASP A 57 -4.40 -23.81 17.03
N ARG A 58 -5.18 -24.41 16.11
CA ARG A 58 -5.34 -25.85 15.99
C ARG A 58 -4.18 -26.42 15.18
N VAL A 59 -3.47 -27.38 15.78
CA VAL A 59 -2.27 -27.99 15.17
C VAL A 59 -2.42 -29.49 15.03
N VAL A 60 -1.75 -30.05 14.03
CA VAL A 60 -1.52 -31.49 13.91
C VAL A 60 -0.19 -31.79 14.58
N ILE A 61 -0.17 -32.81 15.42
CA ILE A 61 1.02 -33.25 16.13
C ILE A 61 1.39 -34.63 15.59
N LEU A 62 2.63 -34.76 15.10
CA LEU A 62 3.26 -36.02 14.80
C LEU A 62 3.99 -36.51 16.05
N VAL A 63 3.65 -37.72 16.48
CA VAL A 63 4.20 -38.33 17.68
C VAL A 63 5.02 -39.54 17.28
N ALA A 64 6.32 -39.50 17.60
CA ALA A 64 7.21 -40.66 17.64
C ALA A 64 7.35 -41.16 19.09
N GLU A 65 8.01 -42.30 19.32
CA GLU A 65 8.20 -42.83 20.69
C GLU A 65 9.02 -41.91 21.60
N THR A 66 9.91 -41.10 21.01
CA THR A 66 10.85 -40.26 21.74
C THR A 66 10.59 -38.76 21.59
N GLU A 67 9.80 -38.35 20.60
CA GLU A 67 9.71 -36.94 20.19
C GLU A 67 8.28 -36.56 19.78
N TRP A 68 7.89 -35.34 20.16
CA TRP A 68 6.66 -34.71 19.72
C TRP A 68 7.00 -33.57 18.76
N LEU A 69 6.53 -33.69 17.53
CA LEU A 69 6.73 -32.70 16.48
C LEU A 69 5.37 -32.07 16.13
N ALA A 70 5.23 -30.76 16.22
CA ALA A 70 4.03 -30.08 15.74
C ALA A 70 4.19 -29.67 14.28
N VAL A 71 3.22 -30.07 13.45
CA VAL A 71 3.06 -29.65 12.06
C VAL A 71 1.84 -28.70 12.01
N SER A 72 2.07 -27.45 11.63
CA SER A 72 1.02 -26.45 11.40
C SER A 72 0.58 -26.57 9.91
N VAL A 73 -0.68 -26.55 9.47
CA VAL A 73 -1.97 -26.05 10.00
C VAL A 73 -3.12 -26.95 9.45
N ILE A 74 -4.19 -27.21 10.22
CA ILE A 74 -5.54 -27.44 9.66
C ILE A 74 -6.39 -26.21 10.00
N GLY A 75 -6.68 -25.38 8.98
CA GLY A 75 -7.71 -24.35 9.04
C GLY A 75 -7.52 -23.24 10.08
N GLY A 76 -6.35 -22.60 10.11
CA GLY A 76 -6.18 -21.35 10.86
C GLY A 76 -6.76 -20.18 10.07
N ASP A 77 -7.56 -19.34 10.73
CA ASP A 77 -7.89 -18.01 10.25
C ASP A 77 -6.59 -17.31 9.82
N SER A 78 -6.63 -16.60 8.68
CA SER A 78 -5.48 -15.88 8.11
C SER A 78 -4.65 -15.23 9.22
N ALA A 79 -3.38 -15.63 9.35
CA ALA A 79 -2.48 -15.13 10.39
C ALA A 79 -2.65 -13.62 10.58
N LEU A 80 -2.84 -13.19 11.84
CA LEU A 80 -3.11 -11.80 12.17
C LEU A 80 -2.06 -10.88 11.48
N PRO A 81 -2.49 -9.90 10.66
CA PRO A 81 -1.58 -9.03 9.91
C PRO A 81 -0.73 -8.19 10.87
N ARG A 82 0.51 -7.83 10.55
CA ARG A 82 1.35 -7.05 11.49
C ARG A 82 0.81 -5.63 11.69
N VAL A 83 1.08 -5.01 12.84
CA VAL A 83 0.87 -3.55 12.99
C VAL A 83 1.71 -2.82 11.94
N GLY A 84 1.11 -1.86 11.24
CA GLY A 84 1.68 -1.18 10.08
C GLY A 84 1.47 -1.89 8.74
N GLN A 85 0.83 -3.07 8.72
CA GLN A 85 0.53 -3.78 7.48
C GLN A 85 -0.62 -3.11 6.72
N LEU A 86 -0.46 -3.04 5.40
CA LEU A 86 -1.45 -2.50 4.47
C LEU A 86 -2.42 -3.60 4.02
N PHE A 87 -3.71 -3.29 4.06
CA PHE A 87 -4.78 -4.09 3.49
C PHE A 87 -5.45 -3.31 2.36
N ILE A 88 -5.57 -3.92 1.18
CA ILE A 88 -6.18 -3.32 -0.01
C ILE A 88 -7.20 -4.29 -0.58
N THR A 89 -8.41 -3.82 -0.85
CA THR A 89 -9.45 -4.62 -1.50
C THR A 89 -10.31 -3.80 -2.45
N ALA A 90 -10.77 -4.43 -3.53
CA ALA A 90 -11.69 -3.83 -4.50
C ALA A 90 -13.17 -4.00 -4.12
N ILE A 91 -13.46 -4.78 -3.08
CA ILE A 91 -14.81 -4.97 -2.53
C ILE A 91 -15.00 -4.15 -1.26
N ASP A 92 -16.27 -4.03 -0.84
CA ASP A 92 -16.63 -3.40 0.43
C ASP A 92 -16.47 -4.42 1.56
N GLU A 93 -15.24 -4.53 2.06
CA GLU A 93 -14.86 -5.45 3.14
C GLU A 93 -14.08 -4.69 4.20
N ASP A 94 -14.59 -4.67 5.43
CA ASP A 94 -13.90 -4.07 6.55
C ASP A 94 -12.88 -5.08 7.11
N PRO A 95 -11.58 -4.73 7.21
CA PRO A 95 -10.59 -5.64 7.77
C PRO A 95 -10.89 -6.05 9.23
N ARG A 96 -11.74 -5.30 9.95
CA ARG A 96 -12.21 -5.68 11.30
C ARG A 96 -13.15 -6.88 11.29
N ASP A 97 -13.84 -7.13 10.19
CA ASP A 97 -14.71 -8.30 10.04
C ASP A 97 -13.88 -9.56 9.71
N VAL A 98 -12.79 -9.39 8.95
CA VAL A 98 -11.84 -10.46 8.61
C VAL A 98 -10.92 -10.80 9.78
N TRP A 99 -10.48 -9.79 10.53
CA TRP A 99 -9.61 -9.94 11.70
C TRP A 99 -10.22 -9.25 12.93
N PRO A 100 -11.16 -9.91 13.62
CA PRO A 100 -11.80 -9.36 14.81
C PRO A 100 -10.78 -8.98 15.90
N GLY A 101 -11.05 -7.86 16.60
CA GLY A 101 -10.20 -7.38 17.70
C GLY A 101 -8.94 -6.63 17.26
N THR A 102 -8.78 -6.34 15.97
CA THR A 102 -7.71 -5.47 15.45
C THR A 102 -8.23 -4.06 15.18
N GLU A 103 -7.34 -3.07 15.21
CA GLU A 103 -7.69 -1.69 14.86
C GLU A 103 -7.00 -1.26 13.57
N TRP A 104 -7.72 -0.49 12.76
CA TRP A 104 -7.28 -0.06 11.44
C TRP A 104 -7.58 1.41 11.21
N ASN A 105 -6.64 2.10 10.57
CA ASN A 105 -6.88 3.43 10.04
C ASN A 105 -7.19 3.34 8.55
N ARG A 106 -8.31 3.93 8.12
CA ARG A 106 -8.69 3.95 6.70
C ARG A 106 -7.84 4.98 5.98
N LEU A 107 -7.32 4.60 4.82
CA LEU A 107 -6.63 5.49 3.90
C LEU A 107 -7.67 6.03 2.90
N SER A 108 -7.79 7.35 2.80
CA SER A 108 -8.76 8.02 1.93
C SER A 108 -8.07 9.11 1.11
N ASP A 109 -8.51 9.26 -0.15
CA ASP A 109 -8.10 10.33 -1.05
C ASP A 109 -6.57 10.48 -1.20
N CYS A 110 -5.85 9.35 -1.20
CA CYS A 110 -4.41 9.31 -1.32
C CYS A 110 -3.93 8.17 -2.24
N SER A 111 -2.77 8.38 -2.87
CA SER A 111 -2.06 7.37 -3.63
C SER A 111 -0.93 6.76 -2.81
N ILE A 112 -0.57 5.50 -3.10
CA ILE A 112 0.53 4.81 -2.43
C ILE A 112 1.83 5.02 -3.22
N PHE A 113 2.87 5.47 -2.54
CA PHE A 113 4.22 5.59 -3.07
C PHE A 113 5.20 4.78 -2.22
N PHE A 114 6.23 4.23 -2.86
CA PHE A 114 7.33 3.59 -2.16
C PHE A 114 8.26 4.65 -1.58
N SER A 115 8.69 4.45 -0.33
CA SER A 115 9.61 5.36 0.35
C SER A 115 10.92 5.51 -0.44
N GLY A 116 11.45 6.72 -0.49
CA GLY A 116 12.68 7.03 -1.20
C GLY A 116 12.95 8.54 -1.18
N ASN A 117 13.53 9.06 -2.27
CA ASN A 117 13.93 10.47 -2.34
C ASN A 117 12.75 11.45 -2.25
N ILE A 118 11.57 11.04 -2.71
CA ILE A 118 10.36 11.88 -2.76
C ILE A 118 9.58 11.90 -1.43
N GLY A 119 9.91 11.02 -0.48
CA GLY A 119 9.20 10.92 0.79
C GLY A 119 9.60 9.71 1.63
N THR A 120 9.40 9.83 2.94
CA THR A 120 9.59 8.74 3.90
C THR A 120 8.25 8.05 4.21
N ALA A 121 8.30 6.78 4.62
CA ALA A 121 7.11 6.00 4.93
C ALA A 121 6.27 6.68 6.03
N GLY A 122 4.94 6.69 5.84
CA GLY A 122 3.98 7.29 6.76
C GLY A 122 3.64 8.76 6.49
N ASN A 123 4.33 9.43 5.57
CA ASN A 123 4.03 10.81 5.17
C ASN A 123 3.16 10.88 3.92
N PHE A 124 2.21 11.82 3.92
CA PHE A 124 1.40 12.16 2.75
C PHE A 124 2.12 13.19 1.89
N ILE A 125 2.05 13.03 0.58
CA ILE A 125 2.64 13.93 -0.42
C ILE A 125 1.66 14.13 -1.59
N GLY A 126 1.89 15.19 -2.37
CA GLY A 126 1.12 15.49 -3.57
C GLY A 126 -0.17 16.27 -3.29
N GLU A 127 -0.88 16.60 -4.37
CA GLU A 127 -2.11 17.36 -4.37
C GLU A 127 -3.05 16.88 -5.48
N ASN A 128 -4.36 16.94 -5.23
CA ASN A 128 -5.38 16.48 -6.18
C ASN A 128 -5.62 17.47 -7.33
N GLU A 129 -5.43 18.76 -7.07
CA GLU A 129 -5.55 19.82 -8.05
C GLU A 129 -4.37 20.77 -7.93
N HIS A 130 -3.87 21.26 -9.06
CA HIS A 130 -2.76 22.22 -9.09
C HIS A 130 -3.15 23.47 -9.89
N ALA A 131 -2.82 24.63 -9.36
CA ALA A 131 -2.91 25.90 -10.06
C ALA A 131 -1.50 26.41 -10.33
N LEU A 132 -1.14 26.49 -11.61
CA LEU A 132 0.19 26.93 -12.02
C LEU A 132 0.53 28.31 -11.45
N SER A 133 1.71 28.41 -10.83
CA SER A 133 2.29 29.68 -10.41
C SER A 133 2.89 30.45 -11.59
N SER A 134 3.23 31.72 -11.38
CA SER A 134 3.94 32.53 -12.38
C SER A 134 5.28 31.92 -12.79
N GLU A 135 5.95 31.22 -11.87
CA GLU A 135 7.26 30.60 -12.08
C GLU A 135 7.17 29.29 -12.88
N GLU A 136 6.03 28.61 -12.83
CA GLU A 136 5.79 27.37 -13.57
C GLU A 136 5.32 27.62 -15.00
N MET A 137 4.90 28.85 -15.32
CA MET A 137 4.50 29.23 -16.67
C MET A 137 5.73 29.38 -17.58
N PRO A 138 5.73 28.75 -18.76
CA PRO A 138 6.80 28.96 -19.73
C PRO A 138 6.78 30.41 -20.21
N THR A 139 7.95 30.93 -20.59
CA THR A 139 8.05 32.23 -21.26
C THR A 139 7.30 32.17 -22.59
N VAL A 140 6.21 32.93 -22.72
CA VAL A 140 5.45 33.08 -23.97
C VAL A 140 5.69 34.48 -24.53
N ILE A 141 5.91 34.57 -25.84
CA ILE A 141 6.05 35.83 -26.56
C ILE A 141 4.83 36.01 -27.46
N HIS A 142 4.07 37.08 -27.23
CA HIS A 142 2.96 37.47 -28.10
C HIS A 142 3.47 38.44 -29.18
N PHE A 143 3.22 38.11 -30.44
CA PHE A 143 3.50 39.02 -31.56
C PHE A 143 2.22 39.78 -31.93
N SER A 144 2.32 41.10 -32.04
CA SER A 144 1.28 41.95 -32.62
C SER A 144 1.86 42.70 -33.81
N GLY A 145 1.20 42.62 -34.97
CA GLY A 145 1.54 43.37 -36.17
C GLY A 145 0.43 44.36 -36.51
N VAL A 146 0.80 45.57 -36.91
CA VAL A 146 -0.14 46.53 -37.53
C VAL A 146 0.17 46.62 -39.02
N ASN A 147 -0.86 46.47 -39.86
CA ASN A 147 -0.72 46.69 -41.30
C ASN A 147 -0.71 48.20 -41.57
N GLY A 148 0.36 48.65 -42.23
CA GLY A 148 0.51 50.02 -42.70
C GLY A 148 1.56 50.06 -43.80
N ASP A 149 1.35 49.30 -44.88
CA ASP A 149 2.15 49.24 -46.13
C ASP A 149 3.69 49.18 -45.99
N ALA A 150 4.21 48.90 -44.79
CA ALA A 150 5.63 48.87 -44.46
C ALA A 150 6.13 47.44 -44.22
N ALA A 151 7.38 47.17 -44.60
CA ALA A 151 8.01 45.87 -44.39
C ALA A 151 8.08 45.51 -42.89
N MET A 152 7.60 44.32 -42.54
CA MET A 152 7.65 43.82 -41.16
C MET A 152 9.11 43.71 -40.70
N THR A 153 9.48 44.47 -39.67
CA THR A 153 10.80 44.40 -39.04
C THR A 153 10.65 43.74 -37.67
N PRO A 154 11.33 42.60 -37.38
CA PRO A 154 11.31 42.00 -36.06
C PRO A 154 11.97 42.95 -35.05
N GLY A 155 11.21 43.43 -34.07
CA GLY A 155 11.70 44.25 -32.98
C GLY A 155 11.13 43.78 -31.65
N PHE A 156 11.99 43.60 -30.65
CA PHE A 156 11.57 43.31 -29.28
C PHE A 156 11.60 44.61 -28.48
N GLY A 157 10.45 45.02 -27.93
CA GLY A 157 10.34 46.28 -27.20
C GLY A 157 8.91 46.61 -26.81
N ASN A 158 8.74 47.64 -25.97
CA ASN A 158 7.44 48.13 -25.55
C ASN A 158 6.94 49.13 -26.61
N TYR A 159 6.19 48.63 -27.60
CA TYR A 159 5.64 49.46 -28.68
C TYR A 159 4.13 49.67 -28.45
N PRO A 160 3.66 50.90 -28.19
CA PRO A 160 2.23 51.15 -28.14
C PRO A 160 1.63 50.94 -29.54
N VAL A 161 0.81 49.90 -29.67
CA VAL A 161 0.05 49.63 -30.90
C VAL A 161 -1.09 50.64 -30.99
N ARG A 162 -1.04 51.55 -31.97
CA ARG A 162 -2.16 52.45 -32.26
C ARG A 162 -3.21 51.71 -33.10
N ILE A 163 -4.35 51.39 -32.49
CA ILE A 163 -5.51 50.87 -33.21
C ILE A 163 -6.29 52.07 -33.73
N PHE A 164 -6.17 52.39 -35.02
CA PHE A 164 -6.88 53.50 -35.64
C PHE A 164 -8.32 53.10 -36.00
N GLN A 165 -9.20 53.06 -34.99
CA GLN A 165 -10.64 53.17 -35.19
C GLN A 165 -11.11 54.38 -34.37
N ASP A 166 -11.57 55.41 -35.07
CA ASP A 166 -12.26 56.61 -34.55
C ASP A 166 -11.45 57.60 -33.68
N TYR A 167 -10.14 57.75 -33.91
CA TYR A 167 -9.31 58.86 -33.36
C TYR A 167 -9.42 59.09 -31.83
N ALA A 168 -9.88 58.10 -31.07
CA ALA A 168 -9.94 58.13 -29.61
C ALA A 168 -9.14 56.93 -29.08
N GLU A 169 -8.09 57.20 -28.30
CA GLU A 169 -7.31 56.16 -27.62
C GLU A 169 -8.16 55.58 -26.47
N ASN A 170 -8.86 54.46 -26.70
CA ASN A 170 -9.77 53.89 -25.70
C ASN A 170 -9.61 52.39 -25.43
N TRP A 171 -8.56 51.74 -25.92
CA TRP A 171 -8.35 50.31 -25.67
C TRP A 171 -6.93 49.94 -25.24
N THR A 172 -6.82 49.19 -24.15
CA THR A 172 -5.60 48.53 -23.70
C THR A 172 -5.72 47.03 -23.98
N GLY A 173 -4.83 46.47 -24.79
CA GLY A 173 -4.75 45.02 -25.02
C GLY A 173 -3.96 44.34 -23.91
N HIS A 174 -4.60 43.49 -23.12
CA HIS A 174 -3.90 42.65 -22.14
C HIS A 174 -3.38 41.38 -22.83
N MET A 175 -2.10 41.36 -23.17
CA MET A 175 -1.43 40.21 -23.79
C MET A 175 -0.64 39.36 -22.78
N ASN A 176 -0.47 39.84 -21.54
CA ASN A 176 0.37 39.20 -20.53
C ASN A 176 -0.48 38.77 -19.32
N VAL A 177 -1.35 37.79 -19.51
CA VAL A 177 -2.09 37.16 -18.41
C VAL A 177 -1.67 35.71 -18.29
N ALA A 178 -1.18 35.32 -17.11
CA ALA A 178 -1.02 33.91 -16.77
C ALA A 178 -2.40 33.22 -16.95
N GLY A 179 -2.44 32.06 -17.59
CA GLY A 179 -3.62 31.44 -18.21
C GLY A 179 -4.80 31.15 -17.28
N GLY A 180 -5.47 32.20 -16.79
CA GLY A 180 -6.66 32.16 -15.94
C GLY A 180 -6.42 31.69 -14.50
N GLY A 181 -5.26 31.11 -14.17
CA GLY A 181 -4.91 30.66 -12.81
C GLY A 181 -5.85 29.61 -12.20
N ARG A 182 -6.69 28.98 -13.02
CA ARG A 182 -7.66 27.99 -12.56
C ARG A 182 -6.95 26.67 -12.31
N ALA A 183 -7.19 26.07 -11.14
CA ALA A 183 -6.66 24.75 -10.82
C ALA A 183 -7.16 23.70 -11.83
N HIS A 184 -6.29 22.76 -12.18
CA HIS A 184 -6.62 21.61 -13.02
C HIS A 184 -6.51 20.32 -12.23
N ASN A 185 -7.29 19.30 -12.63
CA ASN A 185 -7.17 17.95 -12.09
C ASN A 185 -5.72 17.48 -12.26
N ASN A 186 -5.09 17.05 -11.17
CA ASN A 186 -3.75 16.51 -11.11
C ASN A 186 -3.74 15.00 -10.79
N ILE A 187 -4.92 14.38 -10.72
CA ILE A 187 -5.06 12.95 -10.50
C ILE A 187 -4.92 12.21 -11.83
N GLN A 188 -3.89 11.36 -11.94
CA GLN A 188 -3.73 10.43 -13.06
C GLN A 188 -4.88 9.41 -13.10
N HIS A 189 -5.22 8.91 -14.29
CA HIS A 189 -6.19 7.82 -14.43
C HIS A 189 -5.86 6.65 -13.50
N SER A 190 -6.77 6.35 -12.57
CA SER A 190 -6.53 5.46 -11.43
C SER A 190 -7.76 4.59 -11.14
N LEU A 191 -7.52 3.44 -10.50
CA LEU A 191 -8.57 2.61 -9.92
C LEU A 191 -8.78 3.00 -8.46
N VAL A 192 -10.03 3.23 -8.07
CA VAL A 192 -10.39 3.46 -6.66
C VAL A 192 -10.62 2.11 -5.98
N VAL A 193 -9.92 1.87 -4.88
CA VAL A 193 -10.02 0.68 -4.04
C VAL A 193 -10.12 1.11 -2.58
N ASN A 194 -10.61 0.23 -1.72
CA ASN A 194 -10.56 0.49 -0.29
C ASN A 194 -9.20 0.06 0.27
N ALA A 195 -8.62 0.89 1.13
CA ALA A 195 -7.32 0.63 1.74
C ALA A 195 -7.29 1.03 3.22
N TRP A 196 -6.56 0.26 4.02
CA TRP A 196 -6.38 0.48 5.45
C TRP A 196 -4.98 0.09 5.90
N ILE A 197 -4.51 0.72 6.97
CA ILE A 197 -3.28 0.34 7.67
C ILE A 197 -3.61 -0.11 9.10
N ARG A 198 -3.09 -1.27 9.52
CA ARG A 198 -3.32 -1.77 10.88
C ARG A 198 -2.56 -0.90 11.89
N ILE A 199 -3.23 -0.51 12.97
CA ILE A 199 -2.66 0.32 14.04
C ILE A 199 -2.54 -0.40 15.39
N SER A 200 -3.36 -1.42 15.67
CA SER A 200 -3.19 -2.31 16.83
C SER A 200 -3.73 -3.72 16.59
#